data_AF-I3YE85-F1
#
_entry.id   AF-I3YE85-F1
#
_cell.length_a   1.000
_cell.length_b   1.000
_cell.length_c   1.000
_cell.angle_alpha   90.00
_cell.angle_beta   90.00
_cell.angle_gamma   90.00
#
_symmetry.space_group_name_H-M   'P 1'
#
loop_
_entity.id
_entity.type
_entity.pdbx_description
1 polymer ?
#
loop_
_entity_poly.entity_id
_entity_poly.type
_entity_poly.pdbx_seq_one_letter_code
_entity_poly.pdbx_strand_id
1 'polypeptide(L)'
;MSSQYRIRFSGNLLPGQDPRDVANRLAVRFGMDVETAHDLILKGGGRIIKHGLTVNEAERYGAELTASGLVIEIESQGETGAPGVASALAAGSHFASPLQTRDGEAGSPVPSAVPIGRGWGWIADAWSLFRQRPWAWIGAVLLFYLILMVLSLVPVLGGLATVILGPMLSAGLMIGAHAQTQGEDFRVGYLFAGVSNKPGPLALVGGVYLLLWIGVLLVLAALFVGIMASTGVVMDAAAPDPNDLDSLMAMSPMVALPFLILMLLGIPLAMAVFFAPSLVALNDVPVLRAFRLSFLGCLKNILPFLVFTLIAIAMVLLGSIPVMLGLILVLPILTIAIYAAYRDIFLL
;
A
#
# COMPACT_ATOMS: atom_id res chain seq x y z
N MET A 1 1.83 36.15 -2.99
CA MET A 1 0.53 35.45 -2.93
C MET A 1 0.16 35.35 -1.47
N SER A 2 -0.94 35.97 -1.06
CA SER A 2 -1.33 36.08 0.36
C SER A 2 -1.85 34.74 0.87
N SER A 3 -1.15 34.13 1.83
CA SER A 3 -1.61 32.93 2.55
C SER A 3 -2.96 33.21 3.21
N GLN A 4 -4.00 32.49 2.79
CA GLN A 4 -5.33 32.59 3.38
C GLN A 4 -5.49 31.51 4.47
N TYR A 5 -6.21 31.82 5.54
CA TYR A 5 -6.45 30.95 6.69
C TYR A 5 -7.95 30.74 6.90
N ARG A 6 -8.32 29.60 7.49
CA ARG A 6 -9.70 29.31 7.91
C ARG A 6 -9.77 28.88 9.37
N ILE A 7 -10.85 29.23 10.04
CA ILE A 7 -11.12 28.91 11.44
C ILE A 7 -12.19 27.81 11.49
N ARG A 8 -11.84 26.69 12.11
CA ARG A 8 -12.76 25.57 12.35
C ARG A 8 -13.10 25.50 13.84
N PHE A 9 -14.36 25.24 14.15
CA PHE A 9 -14.77 24.86 15.51
C PHE A 9 -14.45 23.39 15.77
N SER A 10 -13.68 23.07 16.82
CA SER A 10 -13.28 21.69 17.10
C SER A 10 -14.40 20.83 17.71
N GLY A 11 -15.57 21.43 17.99
CA GLY A 11 -16.70 20.74 18.64
C GLY A 11 -16.60 20.68 20.16
N ASN A 12 -15.53 21.21 20.75
CA ASN A 12 -15.30 21.20 22.19
C ASN A 12 -15.33 22.61 22.78
N LEU A 13 -15.82 22.71 24.01
CA LEU A 13 -15.74 23.91 24.83
C LEU A 13 -14.48 23.91 25.68
N LEU A 14 -14.04 25.08 26.13
CA LEU A 14 -12.96 25.18 27.10
C LEU A 14 -13.32 24.42 28.40
N PRO A 15 -12.36 23.76 29.07
CA PRO A 15 -12.64 22.95 30.25
C PRO A 15 -13.37 23.74 31.34
N GLY A 16 -14.47 23.18 31.87
CA GLY A 16 -15.25 23.79 32.96
C GLY A 16 -16.30 24.82 32.53
N GLN A 17 -16.62 24.94 31.24
CA GLN A 17 -17.63 25.87 30.73
C GLN A 17 -18.99 25.19 30.53
N ASP A 18 -20.08 25.84 30.96
CA ASP A 18 -21.45 25.40 30.66
C ASP A 18 -21.83 25.77 29.21
N PRO A 19 -22.34 24.83 28.39
CA PRO A 19 -22.79 25.09 27.02
C PRO A 19 -23.82 26.21 26.87
N ARG A 20 -24.71 26.40 27.86
CA ARG A 20 -25.74 27.46 27.83
C ARG A 20 -25.13 28.84 28.05
N ASP A 21 -24.16 28.94 28.94
CA ASP A 21 -23.46 30.20 29.22
C ASP A 21 -22.55 30.61 28.06
N VAL A 22 -21.93 29.64 27.39
CA VAL A 22 -21.15 29.88 26.16
C VAL A 22 -22.06 30.34 25.02
N ALA A 23 -23.22 29.71 24.83
CA ALA A 23 -24.19 30.10 23.81
C ALA A 23 -24.66 31.56 23.99
N ASN A 24 -24.97 31.96 25.23
CA ASN A 24 -25.37 33.33 25.56
C ASN A 24 -24.26 34.35 25.27
N ARG A 25 -23.00 34.04 25.63
CA ARG A 25 -21.86 34.93 25.33
C ARG A 25 -21.59 35.04 23.83
N LEU A 26 -21.73 33.94 23.09
CA LEU A 26 -21.56 33.91 21.65
C LEU A 26 -22.65 34.75 20.95
N ALA A 27 -23.91 34.61 21.39
CA ALA A 27 -25.04 35.37 20.88
C ALA A 27 -24.86 36.89 21.05
N VAL A 28 -24.49 37.32 22.26
CA VAL A 28 -24.27 38.75 22.56
C VAL A 28 -23.08 39.32 21.78
N ARG A 29 -21.98 38.56 21.66
CA ARG A 29 -20.73 39.08 21.08
C ARG A 29 -20.72 39.10 19.56
N PHE A 30 -21.39 38.14 18.92
CA PHE A 30 -21.46 38.03 17.46
C PHE A 30 -22.80 38.46 16.88
N GLY A 31 -23.74 38.95 17.71
CA GLY A 31 -25.04 39.45 17.28
C GLY A 31 -25.91 38.36 16.63
N MET A 32 -25.77 37.12 17.08
CA MET A 32 -26.52 35.98 16.56
C MET A 32 -27.59 35.52 17.55
N ASP A 33 -28.61 34.83 17.05
CA ASP A 33 -29.67 34.29 17.90
C ASP A 33 -29.14 33.20 18.85
N VAL A 34 -29.65 33.18 20.09
CA VAL A 34 -29.20 32.26 21.16
C VAL A 34 -29.45 30.80 20.79
N GLU A 35 -30.54 30.52 20.07
CA GLU A 35 -30.87 29.16 19.62
C GLU A 35 -29.90 28.70 18.52
N THR A 36 -29.50 29.61 17.63
CA THR A 36 -28.48 29.34 16.60
C THR A 36 -27.10 29.10 17.21
N ALA A 37 -26.73 29.86 18.24
CA ALA A 37 -25.49 29.66 18.99
C ALA A 37 -25.46 28.32 19.72
N HIS A 38 -26.59 27.93 20.29
CA HIS A 38 -26.75 26.64 20.97
C HIS A 38 -26.69 25.45 20.00
N ASP A 39 -27.32 25.55 18.82
CA ASP A 39 -27.23 24.51 17.78
C ASP A 39 -25.82 24.38 17.21
N LEU A 40 -25.08 25.48 17.07
CA LEU A 40 -23.68 25.46 16.66
C LEU A 40 -22.78 24.72 17.67
N ILE A 41 -23.03 24.88 18.97
CA ILE A 41 -22.27 24.20 20.02
C ILE A 41 -22.61 22.71 20.08
N LEU A 42 -23.88 22.33 19.91
CA LEU A 42 -24.33 20.94 20.03
C LEU A 42 -24.11 20.09 18.77
N LYS A 43 -24.20 20.68 17.57
CA LYS A 43 -24.17 19.97 16.29
C LYS A 43 -23.09 20.44 15.33
N GLY A 44 -22.39 21.54 15.64
CA GLY A 44 -21.46 22.22 14.72
C GLY A 44 -20.00 21.76 14.81
N GLY A 45 -19.68 20.65 15.49
CA GLY A 45 -18.32 20.13 15.55
C GLY A 45 -17.72 19.92 14.16
N GLY A 46 -16.59 20.57 13.89
CA GLY A 46 -15.91 20.52 12.60
C GLY A 46 -16.36 21.56 11.57
N ARG A 47 -17.33 22.43 11.89
CA ARG A 47 -17.84 23.44 10.94
C ARG A 47 -16.83 24.59 10.78
N ILE A 48 -16.60 25.01 9.54
CA ILE A 48 -15.78 26.18 9.22
C ILE A 48 -16.61 27.42 9.56
N ILE A 49 -16.13 28.19 10.55
CA ILE A 49 -16.79 29.43 10.97
C ILE A 49 -16.47 30.55 9.95
N LYS A 50 -15.22 30.63 9.48
CA LYS A 50 -14.78 31.66 8.54
C LYS A 50 -13.56 31.21 7.74
N HIS A 51 -13.47 31.62 6.48
CA HIS A 51 -12.38 31.30 5.55
C HIS A 51 -11.89 32.55 4.81
N GLY A 52 -10.71 32.49 4.18
CA GLY A 52 -10.15 33.59 3.41
C GLY A 52 -9.49 34.70 4.25
N LEU A 53 -9.14 34.41 5.50
CA LEU A 53 -8.58 35.40 6.43
C LEU A 53 -7.06 35.53 6.26
N THR A 54 -6.50 36.73 6.45
CA THR A 54 -5.05 36.87 6.62
C THR A 54 -4.60 36.34 7.99
N VAL A 55 -3.30 36.06 8.19
CA VAL A 55 -2.75 35.53 9.46
C VAL A 55 -3.23 36.35 10.67
N ASN A 56 -3.05 37.67 10.60
CA ASN A 56 -3.40 38.59 11.70
C ASN A 56 -4.91 38.63 11.97
N GLU A 57 -5.74 38.51 10.92
CA GLU A 57 -7.19 38.45 11.07
C GLU A 57 -7.65 37.11 11.65
N ALA A 58 -7.04 36.01 11.24
CA ALA A 58 -7.35 34.68 11.76
C ALA A 58 -6.98 34.54 13.24
N GLU A 59 -5.83 35.09 13.66
CA GLU A 59 -5.42 35.11 15.07
C GLU A 59 -6.35 35.99 15.92
N ARG A 60 -6.71 37.20 15.45
CA ARG A 60 -7.59 38.09 16.18
C ARG A 60 -9.00 37.53 16.30
N TYR A 61 -9.57 37.04 15.20
CA TYR A 61 -10.90 36.45 15.18
C TYR A 61 -10.94 35.13 15.96
N GLY A 62 -9.85 34.37 15.91
CA GLY A 62 -9.70 33.16 16.70
C GLY A 62 -9.65 33.43 18.21
N ALA A 63 -8.83 34.39 18.63
CA ALA A 63 -8.74 34.79 20.04
C ALA A 63 -10.11 35.24 20.61
N GLU A 64 -10.93 35.92 19.82
CA GLU A 64 -12.28 36.33 20.23
C GLU A 64 -13.27 35.16 20.39
N LEU A 65 -13.16 34.14 19.53
CA LEU A 65 -13.96 32.90 19.63
C LEU A 65 -13.52 32.05 20.83
N THR A 66 -12.22 31.97 21.09
CA THR A 66 -11.67 31.31 22.29
C THR A 66 -12.05 32.04 23.57
N ALA A 67 -12.01 33.37 23.58
CA ALA A 67 -12.45 34.18 24.73
C ALA A 67 -13.96 34.01 25.03
N SER A 68 -14.74 33.58 24.04
CA SER A 68 -16.16 33.28 24.21
C SER A 68 -16.42 31.88 24.79
N GLY A 69 -15.42 30.99 24.80
CA GLY A 69 -15.48 29.64 25.38
C GLY A 69 -15.30 28.48 24.39
N LEU A 70 -15.05 28.77 23.11
CA LEU A 70 -14.92 27.75 22.06
C LEU A 70 -13.47 27.29 21.89
N VAL A 71 -13.25 25.99 21.69
CA VAL A 71 -11.97 25.49 21.17
C VAL A 71 -12.00 25.56 19.65
N ILE A 72 -11.02 26.23 19.07
CA ILE A 72 -10.92 26.47 17.62
C ILE A 72 -9.58 25.98 17.08
N GLU A 73 -9.58 25.66 15.81
CA GLU A 73 -8.39 25.28 15.04
C GLU A 73 -8.23 26.28 13.88
N ILE A 74 -7.06 26.92 13.81
CA ILE A 74 -6.69 27.81 12.71
C ILE A 74 -5.89 26.99 11.71
N GLU A 75 -6.42 26.81 10.50
CA GLU A 75 -5.77 26.05 9.44
C GLU A 75 -5.27 26.97 8.31
N SER A 76 -4.02 26.75 7.87
CA SER A 76 -3.45 27.40 6.69
C SER A 76 -4.06 26.82 5.42
N GLN A 77 -4.67 27.67 4.60
CA GLN A 77 -5.25 27.34 3.31
C GLN A 77 -4.18 27.48 2.22
N GLY A 78 -3.21 26.55 2.24
CA GLY A 78 -2.14 26.47 1.25
C GLY A 78 -2.44 25.44 0.15
N GLU A 79 -2.47 25.92 -1.09
CA GLU A 79 -2.32 25.20 -2.37
C GLU A 79 -3.34 24.09 -2.73
N THR A 80 -4.39 24.50 -3.43
CA THR A 80 -5.10 23.64 -4.40
C THR A 80 -4.19 23.30 -5.56
N GLY A 81 -3.55 22.13 -5.50
CA GLY A 81 -2.76 21.55 -6.59
C GLY A 81 -2.53 20.06 -6.37
N ALA A 82 -3.49 19.24 -6.81
CA ALA A 82 -3.53 17.77 -6.69
C ALA A 82 -3.48 17.23 -5.24
N PRO A 83 -4.08 16.06 -4.92
CA PRO A 83 -3.89 15.46 -3.61
C PRO A 83 -2.42 15.01 -3.50
N GLY A 84 -1.58 15.87 -2.92
CA GLY A 84 -0.22 15.52 -2.55
C GLY A 84 -0.25 14.33 -1.59
N VAL A 85 0.72 13.43 -1.74
CA VAL A 85 0.87 12.18 -0.98
C VAL A 85 0.62 12.38 0.52
N ALA A 86 0.96 13.53 1.10
CA ALA A 86 0.68 13.90 2.48
C ALA A 86 -0.82 13.92 2.88
N SER A 87 -1.72 14.43 2.03
CA SER A 87 -3.17 14.42 2.31
C SER A 87 -3.77 13.02 2.19
N ALA A 88 -3.23 12.18 1.30
CA ALA A 88 -3.65 10.79 1.17
C ALA A 88 -3.11 9.92 2.32
N LEU A 89 -1.92 10.23 2.84
CA LEU A 89 -1.35 9.67 4.07
C LEU A 89 -2.17 10.05 5.30
N ALA A 90 -2.64 11.31 5.41
CA ALA A 90 -3.52 11.74 6.50
C ALA A 90 -4.91 11.09 6.45
N ALA A 91 -5.44 10.79 5.25
CA ALA A 91 -6.63 9.96 5.11
C ALA A 91 -6.35 8.49 5.48
N GLY A 92 -5.13 8.02 5.24
CA GLY A 92 -4.62 6.69 5.58
C GLY A 92 -4.61 6.37 7.09
N SER A 93 -4.35 7.38 7.93
CA SER A 93 -4.25 7.20 9.39
C SER A 93 -5.57 6.94 10.11
N HIS A 94 -6.71 7.11 9.44
CA HIS A 94 -8.03 6.79 10.00
C HIS A 94 -8.48 5.35 9.74
N PHE A 95 -7.72 4.55 8.98
CA PHE A 95 -8.04 3.14 8.76
C PHE A 95 -7.51 2.30 9.91
N ALA A 96 -8.36 1.94 10.87
CA ALA A 96 -7.99 1.05 11.95
C ALA A 96 -7.50 -0.31 11.39
N SER A 97 -6.38 -0.83 11.89
CA SER A 97 -5.94 -2.20 11.56
C SER A 97 -6.98 -3.20 12.10
N PRO A 98 -7.65 -4.01 11.24
CA PRO A 98 -8.85 -4.75 11.64
C PRO A 98 -8.65 -5.90 12.63
N LEU A 99 -7.41 -6.31 12.90
CA LEU A 99 -7.09 -7.50 13.71
C LEU A 99 -6.25 -7.17 14.95
N GLN A 100 -6.42 -5.99 15.57
CA GLN A 100 -5.86 -5.72 16.89
C GLN A 100 -6.53 -6.60 17.96
N THR A 101 -6.13 -7.87 18.04
CA THR A 101 -6.39 -8.71 19.19
C THR A 101 -5.56 -8.16 20.36
N ARG A 102 -6.27 -7.66 21.38
CA ARG A 102 -5.74 -7.59 22.74
C ARG A 102 -5.23 -9.00 23.10
N ASP A 103 -4.06 -9.05 23.74
CA ASP A 103 -3.38 -10.23 24.29
C ASP A 103 -2.29 -10.84 23.37
N GLY A 104 -1.04 -10.56 23.75
CA GLY A 104 0.21 -10.85 23.02
C GLY A 104 0.62 -12.32 22.90
N GLU A 105 -0.30 -13.28 23.00
CA GLU A 105 -0.01 -14.71 22.81
C GLU A 105 -1.15 -15.48 22.10
N ALA A 106 -2.10 -14.81 21.46
CA ALA A 106 -3.01 -15.47 20.53
C ALA A 106 -2.22 -15.99 19.31
N GLY A 107 -2.21 -17.31 19.13
CA GLY A 107 -1.25 -18.04 18.28
C GLY A 107 -1.05 -17.44 16.89
N SER A 108 0.21 -17.19 16.53
CA SER A 108 0.57 -16.69 15.20
C SER A 108 -0.06 -17.56 14.10
N PRO A 109 -0.55 -16.96 13.00
CA PRO A 109 -1.26 -17.69 11.96
C PRO A 109 -0.40 -18.86 11.44
N VAL A 110 -0.95 -20.07 11.52
CA VAL A 110 -0.33 -21.29 11.00
C VAL A 110 -0.83 -21.48 9.57
N PRO A 111 0.04 -21.69 8.57
CA PRO A 111 -0.40 -21.82 7.21
C PRO A 111 -1.19 -23.11 6.99
N SER A 112 -2.43 -22.97 6.54
CA SER A 112 -3.34 -24.05 6.15
C SER A 112 -3.05 -24.53 4.72
N ALA A 113 -3.21 -25.84 4.47
CA ALA A 113 -3.18 -26.39 3.12
C ALA A 113 -4.60 -26.39 2.54
N VAL A 114 -4.75 -25.93 1.31
CA VAL A 114 -6.06 -25.82 0.65
C VAL A 114 -6.19 -26.75 -0.57
N PRO A 115 -7.42 -27.15 -0.96
CA PRO A 115 -7.63 -27.97 -2.15
C PRO A 115 -7.15 -27.29 -3.43
N ILE A 116 -6.68 -28.09 -4.39
CA ILE A 116 -6.16 -27.62 -5.70
C ILE A 116 -7.14 -26.68 -6.41
N GLY A 117 -8.44 -27.00 -6.36
CA GLY A 117 -9.51 -26.21 -6.98
C GLY A 117 -9.65 -24.78 -6.45
N ARG A 118 -9.06 -24.44 -5.29
CA ARG A 118 -9.06 -23.07 -4.77
C ARG A 118 -8.27 -22.10 -5.63
N GLY A 119 -7.32 -22.56 -6.45
CA GLY A 119 -6.59 -21.68 -7.38
C GLY A 119 -7.50 -20.89 -8.33
N TRP A 120 -8.54 -21.54 -8.89
CA TRP A 120 -9.62 -20.86 -9.63
C TRP A 120 -10.56 -20.09 -8.70
N GLY A 121 -10.88 -20.68 -7.55
CA GLY A 121 -11.73 -20.07 -6.53
C GLY A 121 -11.26 -18.68 -6.07
N TRP A 122 -9.96 -18.46 -5.92
CA TRP A 122 -9.40 -17.15 -5.57
C TRP A 122 -9.69 -16.07 -6.63
N ILE A 123 -9.68 -16.43 -7.91
CA ILE A 123 -10.00 -15.52 -9.02
C ILE A 123 -11.51 -15.24 -9.05
N ALA A 124 -12.34 -16.26 -8.81
CA ALA A 124 -13.79 -16.09 -8.73
C ALA A 124 -14.20 -15.19 -7.55
N ASP A 125 -13.59 -15.40 -6.37
CA ASP A 125 -13.78 -14.57 -5.19
C ASP A 125 -13.32 -13.13 -5.48
N ALA A 126 -12.19 -12.97 -6.15
CA ALA A 126 -11.68 -11.67 -6.55
C ALA A 126 -12.64 -10.92 -7.48
N TRP A 127 -13.23 -11.60 -8.46
CA TRP A 127 -14.24 -11.03 -9.33
C TRP A 127 -15.49 -10.58 -8.57
N SER A 128 -15.89 -11.33 -7.54
CA SER A 128 -17.03 -10.95 -6.69
C SER A 128 -16.78 -9.67 -5.89
N LEU A 129 -15.56 -9.48 -5.37
CA LEU A 129 -15.17 -8.31 -4.59
C LEU A 129 -14.89 -7.09 -5.49
N PHE A 130 -14.25 -7.31 -6.64
CA PHE A 130 -13.96 -6.28 -7.64
C PHE A 130 -15.24 -5.59 -8.15
N ARG A 131 -16.26 -6.37 -8.52
CA ARG A 131 -17.51 -5.83 -9.10
C ARG A 131 -18.30 -4.93 -8.16
N GLN A 132 -18.07 -5.01 -6.84
CA GLN A 132 -18.73 -4.13 -5.87
C GLN A 132 -18.18 -2.69 -5.95
N ARG A 133 -16.87 -2.53 -6.23
CA ARG A 133 -16.18 -1.22 -6.25
C ARG A 133 -15.11 -1.13 -7.36
N PRO A 134 -15.46 -1.34 -8.65
CA PRO A 134 -14.47 -1.50 -9.73
C PRO A 134 -13.60 -0.26 -9.93
N TRP A 135 -14.20 0.93 -9.92
CA TRP A 135 -13.48 2.18 -10.16
C TRP A 135 -12.49 2.54 -9.05
N ALA A 136 -12.83 2.23 -7.80
CA ALA A 136 -11.94 2.46 -6.67
C ALA A 136 -10.73 1.51 -6.75
N TRP A 137 -10.95 0.24 -7.10
CA TRP A 137 -9.89 -0.75 -7.34
C TRP A 137 -8.96 -0.37 -8.49
N ILE A 138 -9.54 -0.01 -9.64
CA ILE A 138 -8.78 0.48 -10.80
C ILE A 138 -7.95 1.71 -10.40
N GLY A 139 -8.57 2.70 -9.76
CA GLY A 139 -7.89 3.92 -9.33
C GLY A 139 -6.73 3.65 -8.37
N ALA A 140 -6.92 2.74 -7.40
CA ALA A 140 -5.89 2.38 -6.43
C ALA A 140 -4.70 1.65 -7.08
N VAL A 141 -4.96 0.69 -7.97
CA VAL A 141 -3.91 -0.08 -8.64
C VAL A 141 -3.17 0.77 -9.68
N LEU A 142 -3.88 1.61 -10.44
CA LEU A 142 -3.23 2.55 -11.36
C LEU A 142 -2.37 3.56 -10.59
N LEU A 143 -2.85 4.06 -9.45
CA LEU A 143 -2.06 4.96 -8.59
C LEU A 143 -0.83 4.24 -8.01
N PHE A 144 -0.96 2.98 -7.59
CA PHE A 144 0.17 2.16 -7.16
C PHE A 144 1.25 2.10 -8.25
N TYR A 145 0.91 1.69 -9.47
CA TYR A 145 1.88 1.59 -10.56
C TYR A 145 2.41 2.96 -11.01
N LEU A 146 1.59 4.01 -10.99
CA LEU A 146 2.02 5.38 -11.28
C LEU A 146 3.08 5.85 -10.28
N ILE A 147 2.90 5.60 -8.98
CA ILE A 147 3.89 5.94 -7.96
C ILE A 147 5.20 5.19 -8.23
N LEU A 148 5.14 3.88 -8.48
CA LEU A 148 6.34 3.10 -8.77
C LEU A 148 7.06 3.58 -10.05
N MET A 149 6.29 3.92 -11.09
CA MET A 149 6.82 4.45 -12.34
C MET A 149 7.51 5.79 -12.13
N VAL A 150 6.88 6.74 -11.44
CA VAL A 150 7.47 8.06 -11.15
C VAL A 150 8.75 7.92 -10.33
N LEU A 151 8.76 7.04 -9.33
CA LEU A 151 9.98 6.78 -8.55
C LEU A 151 11.08 6.21 -9.43
N SER A 152 10.76 5.28 -10.34
CA SER A 152 11.75 4.67 -11.23
C SER A 152 12.45 5.65 -12.18
N LEU A 153 11.92 6.86 -12.37
CA LEU A 153 12.58 7.93 -13.15
C LEU A 153 13.83 8.48 -12.46
N VAL A 154 13.97 8.31 -11.14
CA VAL A 154 15.16 8.74 -10.40
C VAL A 154 16.16 7.58 -10.37
N PRO A 155 17.34 7.69 -11.04
CA PRO A 155 18.31 6.60 -11.06
C PRO A 155 18.78 6.25 -9.65
N VAL A 156 18.96 4.95 -9.39
CA VAL A 156 19.41 4.36 -8.12
C VAL A 156 18.44 4.61 -6.95
N LEU A 157 18.24 5.87 -6.53
CA LEU A 157 17.36 6.25 -5.42
C LEU A 157 15.91 5.83 -5.67
N GLY A 158 15.44 5.94 -6.92
CA GLY A 158 14.13 5.49 -7.33
C GLY A 158 13.92 4.00 -7.12
N GLY A 159 14.90 3.19 -7.53
CA GLY A 159 14.86 1.73 -7.33
C GLY A 159 14.88 1.34 -5.85
N LEU A 160 15.66 2.03 -5.02
CA LEU A 160 15.64 1.80 -3.57
C LEU A 160 14.29 2.19 -2.96
N ALA A 161 13.71 3.31 -3.39
CA ALA A 161 12.41 3.76 -2.92
C ALA A 161 11.29 2.79 -3.30
N THR A 162 11.28 2.23 -4.53
CA THR A 162 10.26 1.26 -4.95
C THR A 162 10.34 -0.05 -4.16
N VAL A 163 11.55 -0.50 -3.83
CA VAL A 163 11.76 -1.71 -3.02
C VAL A 163 11.20 -1.57 -1.59
N ILE A 164 11.29 -0.36 -1.01
CA ILE A 164 10.76 -0.09 0.33
C ILE A 164 9.26 0.22 0.29
N LEU A 165 8.83 1.10 -0.62
CA LEU A 165 7.44 1.54 -0.72
C LEU A 165 6.51 0.47 -1.29
N GLY A 166 7.01 -0.42 -2.17
CA GLY A 166 6.22 -1.49 -2.78
C GLY A 166 5.47 -2.34 -1.74
N PRO A 167 6.17 -2.95 -0.76
CA PRO A 167 5.55 -3.65 0.36
C PRO A 167 4.55 -2.81 1.16
N MET A 168 4.85 -1.53 1.39
CA MET A 168 3.99 -0.63 2.18
C MET A 168 2.66 -0.35 1.45
N LEU A 169 2.72 -0.07 0.15
CA LEU A 169 1.54 0.19 -0.66
C LEU A 169 0.76 -1.11 -0.94
N SER A 170 1.47 -2.22 -1.18
CA SER A 170 0.86 -3.55 -1.31
C SER A 170 0.07 -3.93 -0.06
N ALA A 171 0.67 -3.76 1.13
CA ALA A 171 -0.02 -3.93 2.40
C ALA A 171 -1.28 -3.06 2.52
N GLY A 172 -1.25 -1.82 2.03
CA GLY A 172 -2.42 -0.95 1.97
C GLY A 172 -3.57 -1.54 1.15
N LEU A 173 -3.27 -2.09 -0.04
CA LEU A 173 -4.27 -2.80 -0.86
C LEU A 173 -4.84 -4.03 -0.15
N MET A 174 -4.03 -4.76 0.62
CA MET A 174 -4.48 -5.91 1.40
C MET A 174 -5.36 -5.51 2.59
N ILE A 175 -5.04 -4.41 3.27
CA ILE A 175 -5.91 -3.83 4.31
C ILE A 175 -7.25 -3.43 3.71
N GLY A 176 -7.25 -2.75 2.56
CA GLY A 176 -8.48 -2.36 1.89
C GLY A 176 -9.31 -3.56 1.43
N ALA A 177 -8.69 -4.60 0.88
CA ALA A 177 -9.38 -5.84 0.52
C ALA A 177 -10.01 -6.51 1.73
N HIS A 178 -9.29 -6.53 2.87
CA HIS A 178 -9.81 -7.07 4.11
C HIS A 178 -11.01 -6.30 4.63
N ALA A 179 -10.90 -4.97 4.74
CA ALA A 179 -11.99 -4.10 5.12
C ALA A 179 -13.22 -4.31 4.22
N GLN A 180 -13.00 -4.41 2.91
CA GLN A 180 -14.09 -4.68 1.96
C GLN A 180 -14.78 -6.02 2.19
N THR A 181 -14.02 -7.08 2.53
CA THR A 181 -14.64 -8.36 2.89
C THR A 181 -15.41 -8.34 4.21
N GLN A 182 -15.14 -7.37 5.09
CA GLN A 182 -15.90 -7.15 6.32
C GLN A 182 -17.12 -6.23 6.12
N GLY A 183 -17.41 -5.82 4.89
CA GLY A 183 -18.55 -4.96 4.55
C GLY A 183 -18.26 -3.46 4.54
N GLU A 184 -17.00 -3.05 4.75
CA GLU A 184 -16.61 -1.65 4.53
C GLU A 184 -16.47 -1.34 3.03
N ASP A 185 -16.51 -0.05 2.68
CA ASP A 185 -16.31 0.38 1.31
C ASP A 185 -14.83 0.51 0.96
N PHE A 186 -14.38 -0.19 -0.10
CA PHE A 186 -13.04 0.03 -0.64
C PHE A 186 -12.90 1.44 -1.23
N ARG A 187 -11.83 2.14 -0.84
CA ARG A 187 -11.47 3.50 -1.27
C ARG A 187 -10.00 3.55 -1.67
N VAL A 188 -9.65 4.42 -2.61
CA VAL A 188 -8.26 4.61 -3.08
C VAL A 188 -7.31 4.97 -1.91
N GLY A 189 -7.82 5.64 -0.87
CA GLY A 189 -7.05 5.97 0.33
C GLY A 189 -6.43 4.77 1.07
N TYR A 190 -7.02 3.57 0.96
CA TYR A 190 -6.43 2.37 1.58
C TYR A 190 -5.03 2.05 1.05
N LEU A 191 -4.69 2.49 -0.17
CA LEU A 191 -3.34 2.33 -0.74
C LEU A 191 -2.25 2.86 0.22
N PHE A 192 -2.55 3.92 0.96
CA PHE A 192 -1.63 4.56 1.91
C PHE A 192 -1.79 4.08 3.36
N ALA A 193 -2.74 3.16 3.62
CA ALA A 193 -2.96 2.61 4.96
C ALA A 193 -1.74 1.84 5.48
N GLY A 194 -1.03 1.12 4.61
CA GLY A 194 0.21 0.43 5.02
C GLY A 194 1.32 1.38 5.43
N VAL A 195 1.43 2.54 4.76
CA VAL A 195 2.37 3.59 5.14
C VAL A 195 2.00 4.25 6.46
N SER A 196 0.70 4.40 6.74
CA SER A 196 0.23 5.14 7.91
C SER A 196 0.16 4.28 9.17
N ASN A 197 -0.23 3.01 9.04
CA ASN A 197 -0.49 2.14 10.18
C ASN A 197 0.78 1.46 10.69
N LYS A 198 1.65 0.97 9.79
CA LYS A 198 2.86 0.21 10.16
C LYS A 198 4.08 0.59 9.30
N PRO A 199 4.48 1.87 9.26
CA PRO A 199 5.55 2.32 8.39
C PRO A 199 6.89 1.61 8.67
N GLY A 200 7.28 1.52 9.94
CA GLY A 200 8.54 0.91 10.35
C GLY A 200 8.65 -0.57 9.98
N PRO A 201 7.73 -1.44 10.44
CA PRO A 201 7.75 -2.86 10.10
C PRO A 201 7.68 -3.14 8.59
N LEU A 202 6.84 -2.41 7.85
CA LEU A 202 6.70 -2.63 6.39
C LEU A 202 7.90 -2.08 5.60
N ALA A 203 8.52 -0.98 6.04
CA ALA A 203 9.79 -0.54 5.48
C ALA A 203 10.91 -1.56 5.74
N LEU A 204 10.91 -2.19 6.92
CA LEU A 204 11.85 -3.27 7.24
C LEU A 204 11.62 -4.51 6.36
N VAL A 205 10.38 -4.85 5.99
CA VAL A 205 10.11 -5.90 4.98
C VAL A 205 10.82 -5.58 3.67
N GLY A 206 10.70 -4.35 3.17
CA GLY A 206 11.41 -3.91 1.96
C GLY A 206 12.94 -3.95 2.12
N GLY A 207 13.47 -3.53 3.27
CA GLY A 207 14.91 -3.58 3.56
C GLY A 207 15.48 -5.00 3.63
N VAL A 208 14.77 -5.93 4.27
CA VAL A 208 15.15 -7.36 4.31
C VAL A 208 15.09 -7.96 2.91
N TYR A 209 14.04 -7.66 2.14
CA TYR A 209 13.92 -8.12 0.76
C TYR A 209 15.06 -7.59 -0.13
N LEU A 210 15.44 -6.30 0.03
CA LEU A 210 16.58 -5.71 -0.66
C LEU A 210 17.88 -6.46 -0.34
N LEU A 211 18.14 -6.72 0.94
CA LEU A 211 19.35 -7.42 1.38
C LEU A 211 19.42 -8.84 0.78
N LEU A 212 18.30 -9.56 0.78
CA LEU A 212 18.21 -10.89 0.19
C LEU A 212 18.46 -10.84 -1.32
N TRP A 213 17.92 -9.85 -2.04
CA TRP A 213 18.18 -9.65 -3.46
C TRP A 213 19.63 -9.29 -3.77
N ILE A 214 20.26 -8.46 -2.94
CA ILE A 214 21.71 -8.18 -3.06
C ILE A 214 22.49 -9.50 -2.91
N GLY A 215 22.12 -10.36 -1.97
CA GLY A 215 22.70 -11.70 -1.83
C GLY A 215 22.57 -12.54 -3.10
N VAL A 216 21.38 -12.60 -3.71
CA VAL A 216 21.16 -13.28 -5.01
C VAL A 216 22.05 -12.68 -6.10
N LEU A 217 22.13 -11.36 -6.19
CA LEU A 217 22.94 -10.66 -7.19
C LEU A 217 24.45 -10.95 -7.01
N LEU A 218 24.94 -11.01 -5.77
CA LEU A 218 26.33 -11.34 -5.47
C LEU A 218 26.67 -12.78 -5.88
N VAL A 219 25.76 -13.74 -5.64
CA VAL A 219 25.92 -15.13 -6.10
C VAL A 219 25.98 -15.18 -7.62
N LEU A 220 25.09 -14.47 -8.31
CA LEU A 220 25.08 -14.41 -9.78
C LEU A 220 26.33 -13.72 -10.34
N ALA A 221 26.80 -12.64 -9.71
CA ALA A 221 28.03 -11.95 -10.11
C ALA A 221 29.27 -12.84 -9.93
N ALA A 222 29.37 -13.54 -8.79
CA ALA A 222 30.46 -14.49 -8.54
C ALA A 222 30.45 -15.65 -9.54
N LEU A 223 29.26 -16.19 -9.85
CA LEU A 223 29.08 -17.21 -10.87
C LEU A 223 29.52 -16.70 -12.24
N PHE A 224 29.10 -15.49 -12.63
CA PHE A 224 29.46 -14.89 -13.89
C PHE A 224 30.98 -14.73 -14.02
N VAL A 225 31.65 -14.21 -12.99
CA VAL A 225 33.12 -14.11 -12.94
C VAL A 225 33.77 -15.50 -13.06
N GLY A 226 33.24 -16.52 -12.37
CA GLY A 226 33.75 -17.88 -12.43
C GLY A 226 33.61 -18.53 -13.81
N ILE A 227 32.48 -18.33 -14.50
CA ILE A 227 32.26 -18.81 -15.86
C ILE A 227 33.21 -18.10 -16.84
N MET A 228 33.37 -16.78 -16.73
CA MET A 228 34.29 -16.01 -17.58
C MET A 228 35.75 -16.46 -17.41
N ALA A 229 36.16 -16.74 -16.17
CA ALA A 229 37.50 -17.24 -15.87
C ALA A 229 37.75 -18.65 -16.42
N SER A 230 36.72 -19.51 -16.44
CA SER A 230 36.87 -20.91 -16.88
C SER A 230 36.79 -21.10 -18.39
N THR A 231 36.06 -20.24 -19.10
CA THR A 231 35.93 -20.31 -20.56
C THR A 231 37.03 -19.55 -21.30
N GLY A 232 37.79 -18.69 -20.61
CA GLY A 232 38.79 -17.81 -21.24
C GLY A 232 38.19 -16.77 -22.19
N VAL A 233 36.86 -16.68 -22.23
CA VAL A 233 36.12 -15.68 -23.00
C VAL A 233 36.29 -14.36 -22.29
N VAL A 234 37.27 -13.57 -22.71
CA VAL A 234 37.22 -12.12 -22.53
C VAL A 234 36.18 -11.66 -23.54
N MET A 235 35.13 -10.96 -23.10
CA MET A 235 34.21 -10.31 -24.06
C MET A 235 35.05 -9.35 -24.91
N ASP A 236 35.44 -9.79 -26.09
CA ASP A 236 35.74 -8.84 -27.15
C ASP A 236 34.42 -8.10 -27.41
N ALA A 237 34.48 -6.79 -27.56
CA ALA A 237 33.28 -5.95 -27.68
C ALA A 237 32.50 -6.21 -28.98
N ALA A 238 32.97 -7.13 -29.82
CA ALA A 238 32.26 -7.63 -30.98
C ALA A 238 31.08 -8.50 -30.53
N ALA A 239 29.86 -8.06 -30.89
CA ALA A 239 28.67 -8.88 -30.71
C ALA A 239 28.86 -10.23 -31.43
N PRO A 240 28.59 -11.38 -30.77
CA PRO A 240 28.63 -12.68 -31.41
C PRO A 240 27.71 -12.67 -32.64
N ASP A 241 28.15 -13.22 -33.77
CA ASP A 241 27.28 -13.39 -34.95
C ASP A 241 26.14 -14.36 -34.57
N PRO A 242 24.87 -13.93 -34.54
CA PRO A 242 23.75 -14.79 -34.15
C PRO A 242 23.57 -16.03 -35.04
N ASN A 243 24.23 -16.08 -36.19
CA ASN A 243 24.18 -17.21 -37.13
C ASN A 243 25.31 -18.22 -36.93
N ASP A 244 26.31 -17.91 -36.10
CA ASP A 244 27.41 -18.83 -35.81
C ASP A 244 26.99 -19.84 -34.73
N LEU A 245 26.83 -21.10 -35.14
CA LEU A 245 26.39 -22.19 -34.27
C LEU A 245 27.33 -22.39 -33.07
N ASP A 246 28.63 -22.17 -33.25
CA ASP A 246 29.62 -22.32 -32.18
C ASP A 246 29.48 -21.21 -31.14
N SER A 247 29.16 -19.98 -31.58
CA SER A 247 28.86 -18.86 -30.70
C SER A 247 27.57 -19.08 -29.89
N LEU A 248 26.54 -19.67 -30.52
CA LEU A 248 25.28 -20.01 -29.86
C LEU A 248 25.46 -21.13 -28.82
N MET A 249 26.27 -22.14 -29.14
CA MET A 249 26.59 -23.23 -28.22
C MET A 249 27.43 -22.75 -27.03
N ALA A 250 28.36 -21.82 -27.24
CA ALA A 250 29.16 -21.20 -26.18
C ALA A 250 28.35 -20.23 -25.28
N MET A 251 27.30 -19.60 -25.81
CA MET A 251 26.37 -18.77 -25.01
C MET A 251 25.43 -19.61 -24.13
N SER A 252 25.18 -20.87 -24.50
CA SER A 252 24.18 -21.70 -23.82
C SER A 252 24.44 -21.91 -22.31
N PRO A 253 25.64 -22.23 -21.80
CA PRO A 253 25.88 -22.35 -20.36
C PRO A 253 26.06 -20.98 -19.67
N MET A 254 26.55 -19.95 -20.38
CA MET A 254 26.68 -18.58 -19.86
C MET A 254 25.31 -17.96 -19.54
N VAL A 255 24.26 -18.38 -20.24
CA VAL A 255 22.89 -17.90 -20.01
C VAL A 255 22.09 -18.89 -19.17
N ALA A 256 22.15 -20.19 -19.48
CA ALA A 256 21.30 -21.18 -18.82
C ALA A 256 21.64 -21.37 -17.34
N LEU A 257 22.93 -21.45 -16.97
CA LEU A 257 23.30 -21.71 -15.57
C LEU A 257 22.95 -20.55 -14.63
N PRO A 258 23.27 -19.27 -14.94
CA PRO A 258 22.80 -18.14 -14.13
C PRO A 258 21.28 -18.04 -14.07
N PHE A 259 20.57 -18.34 -15.17
CA PHE A 259 19.11 -18.36 -15.19
C PHE A 259 18.52 -19.43 -14.26
N LEU A 260 19.06 -20.66 -14.28
CA LEU A 260 18.63 -21.73 -13.38
C LEU A 260 18.91 -21.39 -11.91
N ILE A 261 20.05 -20.76 -11.61
CA ILE A 261 20.38 -20.29 -10.26
C ILE A 261 19.45 -19.14 -9.83
N LEU A 262 19.14 -18.21 -10.74
CA LEU A 262 18.15 -17.17 -10.51
C LEU A 262 16.77 -17.77 -10.21
N MET A 263 16.33 -18.81 -10.92
CA MET A 263 15.09 -19.52 -10.59
C MET A 263 15.17 -20.20 -9.22
N LEU A 264 16.27 -20.91 -8.94
CA LEU A 264 16.48 -21.66 -7.71
C LEU A 264 16.46 -20.77 -6.47
N LEU A 265 17.02 -19.56 -6.54
CA LEU A 265 17.07 -18.62 -5.42
C LEU A 265 15.91 -17.62 -5.45
N GLY A 266 15.51 -17.18 -6.64
CA GLY A 266 14.48 -16.18 -6.87
C GLY A 266 13.08 -16.70 -6.56
N ILE A 267 12.76 -17.96 -6.87
CA ILE A 267 11.45 -18.54 -6.54
C ILE A 267 11.24 -18.61 -5.02
N PRO A 268 12.15 -19.18 -4.21
CA PRO A 268 12.03 -19.14 -2.75
C PRO A 268 11.96 -17.73 -2.18
N LEU A 269 12.73 -16.79 -2.72
CA LEU A 269 12.68 -15.39 -2.30
C LEU A 269 11.32 -14.76 -2.61
N ALA A 270 10.77 -15.01 -3.81
CA ALA A 270 9.44 -14.56 -4.20
C ALA A 270 8.38 -15.14 -3.27
N MET A 271 8.44 -16.44 -2.96
CA MET A 271 7.54 -17.09 -2.00
C MET A 271 7.65 -16.48 -0.59
N ALA A 272 8.86 -16.13 -0.16
CA ALA A 272 9.09 -15.55 1.16
C ALA A 272 8.54 -14.12 1.29
N VAL A 273 8.54 -13.32 0.22
CA VAL A 273 7.99 -11.95 0.26
C VAL A 273 6.50 -11.90 -0.09
N PHE A 274 5.96 -12.89 -0.82
CA PHE A 274 4.62 -12.87 -1.42
C PHE A 274 3.50 -12.43 -0.46
N PHE A 275 3.48 -12.97 0.76
CA PHE A 275 2.51 -12.64 1.81
C PHE A 275 3.11 -11.90 3.01
N ALA A 276 4.43 -11.64 3.02
CA ALA A 276 5.08 -11.00 4.16
C ALA A 276 4.48 -9.61 4.49
N PRO A 277 4.21 -8.71 3.51
CA PRO A 277 3.55 -7.43 3.80
C PRO A 277 2.16 -7.62 4.41
N SER A 278 1.36 -8.56 3.88
CA SER A 278 0.02 -8.87 4.39
C SER A 278 0.06 -9.39 5.82
N LEU A 279 0.95 -10.35 6.12
CA LEU A 279 1.12 -10.93 7.45
C LEU A 279 1.54 -9.87 8.50
N VAL A 280 2.43 -8.95 8.12
CA VAL A 280 2.83 -7.84 9.01
C VAL A 280 1.68 -6.87 9.21
N ALA A 281 1.00 -6.49 8.13
CA ALA A 281 -0.04 -5.46 8.14
C ALA A 281 -1.32 -5.92 8.84
N LEU A 282 -1.79 -7.12 8.53
CA LEU A 282 -3.06 -7.67 8.99
C LEU A 282 -2.88 -8.53 10.25
N ASN A 283 -1.83 -9.34 10.40
CA ASN A 283 -1.69 -10.25 11.54
C ASN A 283 -0.64 -9.83 12.59
N ASP A 284 -0.04 -8.65 12.48
CA ASP A 284 0.97 -8.15 13.44
C ASP A 284 2.17 -9.11 13.62
N VAL A 285 2.46 -9.92 12.61
CA VAL A 285 3.56 -10.89 12.68
C VAL A 285 4.90 -10.14 12.57
N PRO A 286 5.91 -10.47 13.40
CA PRO A 286 7.26 -9.92 13.27
C PRO A 286 7.87 -10.20 11.89
N VAL A 287 8.60 -9.23 11.32
CA VAL A 287 9.07 -9.25 9.92
C VAL A 287 9.73 -10.57 9.52
N LEU A 288 10.78 -11.03 10.22
CA LEU A 288 11.47 -12.26 9.83
C LEU A 288 10.58 -13.51 9.91
N ARG A 289 9.64 -13.53 10.87
CA ARG A 289 8.67 -14.61 10.99
C ARG A 289 7.65 -14.55 9.86
N ALA A 290 7.27 -13.36 9.39
CA ALA A 290 6.37 -13.20 8.25
C ALA A 290 6.98 -13.77 6.96
N PHE A 291 8.28 -13.57 6.71
CA PHE A 291 8.97 -14.19 5.56
C PHE A 291 8.93 -15.72 5.63
N ARG A 292 9.20 -16.29 6.80
CA ARG A 292 9.14 -17.74 7.02
C ARG A 292 7.73 -18.29 6.82
N LEU A 293 6.72 -17.63 7.37
CA LEU A 293 5.31 -18.05 7.25
C LEU A 293 4.82 -17.92 5.81
N SER A 294 5.18 -16.86 5.09
CA SER A 294 4.89 -16.70 3.66
C SER A 294 5.49 -17.84 2.86
N PHE A 295 6.79 -18.14 3.07
CA PHE A 295 7.47 -19.24 2.39
C PHE A 295 6.77 -20.58 2.65
N LEU A 296 6.46 -20.90 3.92
CA LEU A 296 5.78 -22.15 4.28
C LEU A 296 4.35 -22.21 3.74
N GLY A 297 3.63 -21.08 3.72
CA GLY A 297 2.29 -20.98 3.16
C GLY A 297 2.27 -21.24 1.67
N CYS A 298 3.20 -20.65 0.91
CA CYS A 298 3.36 -20.92 -0.51
C CYS A 298 3.80 -22.37 -0.77
N LEU A 299 4.74 -22.89 0.02
CA LEU A 299 5.29 -24.25 -0.15
C LEU A 299 4.23 -25.34 0.08
N LYS A 300 3.37 -25.17 1.09
CA LYS A 300 2.24 -26.07 1.36
C LYS A 300 1.17 -26.05 0.26
N ASN A 301 1.10 -24.98 -0.53
CA ASN A 301 0.02 -24.72 -1.47
C ASN A 301 0.50 -24.61 -2.93
N ILE A 302 1.60 -25.28 -3.29
CA ILE A 302 2.18 -25.24 -4.65
C ILE A 302 1.13 -25.57 -5.73
N LEU A 303 0.32 -26.62 -5.53
CA LEU A 303 -0.67 -27.04 -6.54
C LEU A 303 -1.78 -26.01 -6.77
N PRO A 304 -2.47 -25.48 -5.73
CA PRO A 304 -3.36 -24.33 -5.90
C PRO A 304 -2.70 -23.12 -6.57
N PHE A 305 -1.45 -22.79 -6.19
CA PHE A 305 -0.70 -21.70 -6.80
C PHE A 305 -0.37 -21.94 -8.27
N LEU A 306 -0.10 -23.18 -8.67
CA LEU A 306 0.15 -23.54 -10.07
C LEU A 306 -1.10 -23.31 -10.92
N VAL A 307 -2.27 -23.75 -10.44
CA VAL A 307 -3.55 -23.49 -11.11
C VAL A 307 -3.82 -21.98 -11.21
N PHE A 308 -3.70 -21.26 -10.09
CA PHE A 308 -3.85 -19.81 -10.05
C PHE A 308 -2.93 -19.11 -11.06
N THR A 309 -1.65 -19.48 -11.09
CA THR A 309 -0.63 -18.85 -11.94
C THR A 309 -0.90 -19.12 -13.42
N LEU A 310 -1.29 -20.34 -13.80
CA LEU A 310 -1.66 -20.66 -15.19
C LEU A 310 -2.85 -19.83 -15.68
N ILE A 311 -3.87 -19.68 -14.84
CA ILE A 311 -5.04 -18.84 -15.17
C ILE A 311 -4.64 -17.36 -15.21
N ALA A 312 -3.83 -16.90 -14.25
CA ALA A 312 -3.35 -15.52 -14.23
C ALA A 312 -2.52 -15.18 -15.47
N ILE A 313 -1.65 -16.09 -15.93
CA ILE A 313 -0.90 -15.94 -17.19
C ILE A 313 -1.87 -15.82 -18.37
N ALA A 314 -2.86 -16.71 -18.47
CA ALA A 314 -3.86 -16.64 -19.55
C ALA A 314 -4.65 -15.31 -19.52
N MET A 315 -5.03 -14.82 -18.34
CA MET A 315 -5.71 -13.53 -18.18
C MET A 315 -4.82 -12.36 -18.59
N VAL A 316 -3.54 -12.37 -18.21
CA VAL A 316 -2.59 -11.32 -18.57
C VAL A 316 -2.33 -11.33 -20.09
N LEU A 317 -2.13 -12.50 -20.70
CA LEU A 317 -1.95 -12.62 -22.15
C LEU A 317 -3.19 -12.11 -22.90
N LEU A 318 -4.37 -12.57 -22.52
CA LEU A 318 -5.64 -12.15 -23.15
C LEU A 318 -5.91 -10.66 -22.96
N GLY A 319 -5.67 -10.15 -21.74
CA GLY A 319 -5.80 -8.72 -21.41
C GLY A 319 -4.77 -7.83 -22.10
N SER A 320 -3.66 -8.42 -22.60
CA SER A 320 -2.64 -7.70 -23.34
C SER A 320 -2.98 -7.49 -24.82
N ILE A 321 -3.84 -8.33 -25.40
CA ILE A 321 -4.25 -8.24 -26.82
C ILE A 321 -4.78 -6.85 -27.22
N PRO A 322 -5.70 -6.22 -26.47
CA PRO A 322 -6.21 -4.88 -26.82
C PRO A 322 -5.22 -3.78 -26.41
N VAL A 323 -3.97 -3.85 -26.90
CA VAL A 323 -2.90 -2.89 -26.60
C VAL A 323 -2.73 -2.67 -25.09
N MET A 324 -2.70 -3.76 -24.33
CA MET A 324 -2.56 -3.76 -22.86
C MET A 324 -3.71 -3.11 -22.07
N LEU A 325 -4.77 -2.61 -22.71
CA LEU A 325 -5.89 -1.96 -22.01
C LEU A 325 -6.66 -2.94 -21.11
N GLY A 326 -6.70 -4.23 -21.45
CA GLY A 326 -7.33 -5.25 -20.61
C GLY A 326 -6.60 -5.44 -19.27
N LEU A 327 -5.32 -5.08 -19.18
CA LEU A 327 -4.56 -5.15 -17.92
C LEU A 327 -5.10 -4.19 -16.84
N ILE A 328 -5.77 -3.11 -17.24
CA ILE A 328 -6.44 -2.18 -16.31
C ILE A 328 -7.49 -2.92 -15.47
N LEU A 329 -8.16 -3.92 -16.05
CA LEU A 329 -9.13 -4.77 -15.36
C LEU A 329 -8.47 -5.98 -14.68
N VAL A 330 -7.50 -6.61 -15.35
CA VAL A 330 -6.85 -7.84 -14.85
C VAL A 330 -6.02 -7.58 -13.59
N LEU A 331 -5.26 -6.50 -13.53
CA LEU A 331 -4.34 -6.23 -12.41
C LEU A 331 -5.06 -6.07 -11.05
N PRO A 332 -6.17 -5.32 -10.94
CA PRO A 332 -6.95 -5.30 -9.70
C PRO A 332 -7.52 -6.66 -9.31
N ILE A 333 -8.02 -7.45 -10.28
CA ILE A 333 -8.56 -8.79 -9.99
C ILE A 333 -7.45 -9.68 -9.43
N LEU A 334 -6.26 -9.69 -10.04
CA LEU A 334 -5.14 -10.49 -9.55
C LEU A 334 -4.68 -10.02 -8.16
N THR A 335 -4.68 -8.72 -7.91
CA THR A 335 -4.36 -8.16 -6.58
C THR A 335 -5.34 -8.67 -5.52
N ILE A 336 -6.64 -8.64 -5.80
CA ILE A 336 -7.64 -9.16 -4.87
C ILE A 336 -7.53 -10.69 -4.74
N ALA A 337 -7.19 -11.41 -5.81
CA ALA A 337 -7.01 -12.86 -5.75
C ALA A 337 -5.85 -13.26 -4.83
N ILE A 338 -4.78 -12.45 -4.77
CA ILE A 338 -3.71 -12.61 -3.79
C ILE A 338 -4.26 -12.46 -2.36
N TYR A 339 -5.14 -11.48 -2.11
CA TYR A 339 -5.81 -11.36 -0.82
C TYR A 339 -6.73 -12.55 -0.51
N ALA A 340 -7.48 -13.08 -1.49
CA ALA A 340 -8.32 -14.26 -1.31
C ALA A 340 -7.47 -15.50 -0.95
N ALA A 341 -6.33 -15.69 -1.62
CA ALA A 341 -5.38 -16.73 -1.30
C ALA A 341 -4.80 -16.57 0.11
N TYR A 342 -4.43 -15.35 0.49
CA TYR A 342 -3.95 -15.02 1.82
C TYR A 342 -4.97 -15.38 2.90
N ARG A 343 -6.25 -14.98 2.71
CA ARG A 343 -7.33 -15.25 3.68
C ARG A 343 -7.50 -16.74 3.91
N ASP A 344 -7.52 -17.54 2.86
CA ASP A 344 -7.70 -18.99 2.99
C ASP A 344 -6.51 -19.71 3.62
N ILE A 345 -5.29 -19.20 3.41
CA ILE A 345 -4.07 -19.86 3.90
C ILE A 345 -3.80 -19.48 5.36
N PHE A 346 -4.18 -18.28 5.81
CA PHE A 346 -3.75 -17.74 7.10
C PHE A 346 -4.87 -17.29 8.03
N LEU A 347 -6.10 -17.09 7.56
CA LEU A 347 -7.22 -16.59 8.36
C LEU A 347 -8.37 -17.60 8.54
N LEU A 348 -8.35 -18.72 7.80
CA LEU A 348 -9.36 -19.79 7.83
C LEU A 348 -8.71 -21.14 8.16
#